data_AF-A0A9P5QBI8-F1
#
_entry.id   AF-A0A9P5QBI8-F1
#
_cell.length_a   1.000
_cell.length_b   1.000
_cell.length_c   1.000
_cell.angle_alpha   90.00
_cell.angle_beta   90.00
_cell.angle_gamma   90.00
#
_symmetry.space_group_name_H-M   'P 1'
#
loop_
_entity.id
_entity.type
_entity.pdbx_description
1 polymer ?
#
loop_
_entity_poly.entity_id
_entity_poly.type
_entity_poly.pdbx_seq_one_letter_code
_entity_poly.pdbx_strand_id
1 'polypeptide(L)'
;MNDSTIANLIRSFPGLQTLIAGQTGFSEMSLNALIECCPDLEELDIRETYGLESESIQRLLQKCQTLKSLNAWDMSVNVPKMIMEAYRSQSTAEDGHP
;
A
#
# COMPACT_ATOMS: atom_id res chain seq x y z
N MET A 1 14.67 -1.69 12.01
CA MET A 1 14.90 -2.62 10.87
C MET A 1 14.85 -1.78 9.60
N ASN A 2 15.76 -2.01 8.65
CA ASN A 2 15.85 -1.21 7.41
C ASN A 2 14.97 -1.81 6.31
N ASP A 3 14.49 -0.96 5.39
CA ASP A 3 13.55 -1.33 4.32
C ASP A 3 13.94 -2.60 3.55
N SER A 4 15.19 -2.67 3.09
CA SER A 4 15.67 -3.80 2.28
C SER A 4 15.57 -5.15 3.00
N THR A 5 15.71 -5.16 4.32
CA THR A 5 15.54 -6.37 5.13
C THR A 5 14.07 -6.78 5.19
N ILE A 6 13.17 -5.82 5.33
CA ILE A 6 11.72 -6.04 5.36
C ILE A 6 11.25 -6.57 4.00
N ALA A 7 11.68 -5.92 2.91
CA ALA A 7 11.34 -6.34 1.55
C ALA A 7 11.84 -7.76 1.24
N ASN A 8 13.03 -8.13 1.71
CA ASN A 8 13.55 -9.51 1.56
C ASN A 8 12.75 -10.52 2.38
N LEU A 9 12.32 -10.15 3.58
CA LEU A 9 11.47 -10.98 4.42
C LEU A 9 10.14 -11.26 3.71
N ILE A 10 9.47 -10.21 3.21
CA ILE A 10 8.21 -10.31 2.47
C ILE A 10 8.35 -11.26 1.28
N ARG A 11 9.40 -11.11 0.47
CA ARG A 11 9.66 -12.01 -0.68
C ARG A 11 9.88 -13.47 -0.29
N SER A 12 10.33 -13.73 0.93
CA SER A 12 10.55 -15.09 1.44
C SER A 12 9.27 -15.75 1.94
N PHE A 13 8.19 -14.98 2.18
CA PHE A 13 6.93 -15.47 2.74
C PHE A 13 5.74 -15.03 1.87
N PRO A 14 5.50 -15.66 0.70
CA PRO A 14 4.40 -15.28 -0.18
C PRO A 14 3.00 -15.51 0.41
N GLY A 15 2.87 -16.41 1.40
CA GLY A 15 1.63 -16.66 2.14
C GLY A 15 1.42 -15.76 3.36
N LEU A 16 2.07 -14.59 3.42
CA LEU A 16 1.98 -13.69 4.56
C LEU A 16 0.58 -13.08 4.66
N GLN A 17 -0.09 -13.30 5.79
CA GLN A 17 -1.42 -12.76 6.08
C GLN A 17 -1.38 -11.51 6.96
N THR A 18 -0.39 -11.43 7.85
CA THR A 18 -0.23 -10.30 8.78
C THR A 18 1.18 -9.76 8.72
N LEU A 19 1.32 -8.44 8.52
CA LEU A 19 2.60 -7.74 8.66
C LEU A 19 2.46 -6.56 9.63
N ILE A 20 3.36 -6.51 10.62
CA ILE A 20 3.49 -5.38 11.55
C ILE A 20 4.89 -4.78 11.34
N ALA A 21 4.94 -3.64 10.66
CA ALA A 21 6.14 -2.91 10.30
C ALA A 21 6.07 -1.42 10.69
N GLY A 22 5.17 -1.06 11.62
CA GLY A 22 5.10 0.26 12.20
C GLY A 22 6.39 0.67 12.91
N GLN A 23 6.73 1.96 12.88
CA GLN A 23 7.96 2.52 13.47
C GLN A 23 9.25 1.86 12.94
N THR A 24 9.23 1.31 11.73
CA THR A 24 10.41 0.75 11.05
C THR A 24 10.80 1.58 9.84
N GLY A 25 11.90 1.22 9.17
CA GLY A 25 12.29 1.82 7.90
C GLY A 25 11.43 1.38 6.72
N PHE A 26 10.16 1.02 6.92
CA PHE A 26 9.25 0.60 5.85
C PHE A 26 9.01 1.77 4.88
N SER A 27 9.14 1.50 3.58
CA SER A 27 9.00 2.45 2.49
C SER A 27 8.40 1.79 1.25
N GLU A 28 8.41 2.51 0.12
CA GLU A 28 7.91 2.05 -1.17
C GLU A 28 8.49 0.71 -1.61
N MET A 29 9.77 0.42 -1.33
CA MET A 29 10.37 -0.85 -1.74
C MET A 29 9.77 -2.04 -0.98
N SER A 30 9.54 -1.91 0.33
CA SER A 30 8.83 -2.93 1.11
C SER A 30 7.38 -3.07 0.66
N LEU A 31 6.69 -1.95 0.42
CA LEU A 31 5.29 -1.96 -0.02
C LEU A 31 5.12 -2.65 -1.37
N ASN A 32 5.99 -2.35 -2.34
CA ASN A 32 5.95 -2.99 -3.66
C ASN A 32 6.22 -4.50 -3.56
N ALA A 33 7.18 -4.92 -2.72
CA ALA A 33 7.39 -6.36 -2.48
C ALA A 33 6.12 -7.02 -1.92
N LEU A 34 5.37 -6.32 -1.07
CA LEU A 34 4.14 -6.79 -0.46
C LEU A 34 3.03 -6.99 -1.51
N ILE A 35 2.85 -5.99 -2.38
CA ILE A 35 1.90 -6.01 -3.49
C ILE A 35 2.20 -7.16 -4.48
N GLU A 36 3.48 -7.42 -4.73
CA GLU A 36 3.94 -8.43 -5.69
C GLU A 36 3.88 -9.85 -5.13
N CYS A 37 4.19 -10.04 -3.85
CA CYS A 37 4.42 -11.37 -3.27
C CYS A 37 3.30 -11.87 -2.35
N CYS A 38 2.49 -10.99 -1.75
CA CYS A 38 1.53 -11.35 -0.71
C CYS A 38 0.09 -10.94 -1.08
N PRO A 39 -0.54 -11.60 -2.06
CA PRO A 39 -1.90 -11.28 -2.50
C PRO A 39 -2.96 -11.56 -1.42
N ASP A 40 -2.68 -12.49 -0.51
CA ASP A 40 -3.59 -12.94 0.55
C ASP A 40 -3.43 -12.16 1.87
N LEU A 41 -2.77 -11.00 1.85
CA LEU A 41 -2.56 -10.17 3.04
C LEU A 41 -3.89 -9.71 3.65
N GLU A 42 -4.12 -10.03 4.92
CA GLU A 42 -5.32 -9.67 5.67
C GLU A 42 -5.11 -8.47 6.60
N GLU A 43 -3.91 -8.31 7.15
CA GLU A 43 -3.60 -7.28 8.14
C GLU A 43 -2.25 -6.62 7.87
N LEU A 44 -2.24 -5.28 7.84
CA LEU A 44 -1.04 -4.49 7.64
C LEU A 44 -0.98 -3.33 8.64
N ASP A 45 0.05 -3.29 9.49
CA ASP A 45 0.39 -2.15 10.33
C ASP A 45 1.70 -1.52 9.87
N ILE A 46 1.62 -0.29 9.39
CA ILE A 46 2.73 0.52 8.90
C ILE A 46 2.67 1.92 9.51
N ARG A 47 2.14 2.07 10.72
CA ARG A 47 2.07 3.36 11.44
C ARG A 47 3.43 4.02 11.60
N GLU A 48 3.46 5.35 11.62
CA GLU A 48 4.70 6.12 11.81
C GLU A 48 5.80 5.75 10.80
N THR A 49 5.39 5.48 9.55
CA THR A 49 6.30 5.25 8.41
C THR A 49 6.22 6.42 7.43
N TYR A 50 7.29 6.64 6.67
CA TYR A 50 7.44 7.83 5.82
C TYR A 50 7.78 7.44 4.38
N GLY A 51 7.44 8.33 3.45
CA GLY A 51 7.84 8.20 2.06
C GLY A 51 7.01 7.19 1.25
N LEU A 52 5.76 6.94 1.66
CA LEU A 52 4.82 6.14 0.87
C LEU A 52 3.99 7.01 -0.07
N GLU A 53 3.84 6.56 -1.31
CA GLU A 53 3.06 7.23 -2.33
C GLU A 53 1.60 6.78 -2.33
N SER A 54 0.71 7.72 -2.66
CA SER A 54 -0.72 7.49 -2.83
C SER A 54 -1.03 6.32 -3.76
N GLU A 55 -0.33 6.29 -4.89
CA GLU A 55 -0.54 5.32 -5.96
C GLU A 55 -0.20 3.89 -5.50
N SER A 56 0.87 3.73 -4.71
CA SER A 56 1.28 2.42 -4.20
C SER A 56 0.31 1.89 -3.14
N ILE A 57 -0.27 2.77 -2.31
CA ILE A 57 -1.36 2.40 -1.41
C ILE A 57 -2.62 1.97 -2.20
N GLN A 58 -2.97 2.68 -3.27
CA GLN A 58 -4.08 2.25 -4.14
C GLN A 58 -3.82 0.88 -4.77
N ARG A 59 -2.60 0.64 -5.27
CA ARG A 59 -2.22 -0.67 -5.83
C ARG A 59 -2.28 -1.77 -4.77
N LEU A 60 -1.87 -1.49 -3.54
CA LEU A 60 -2.03 -2.42 -2.40
C LEU A 60 -3.50 -2.80 -2.22
N LEU A 61 -4.40 -1.81 -2.13
CA LEU A 61 -5.83 -2.06 -1.96
C LEU A 61 -6.45 -2.79 -3.16
N GLN A 62 -5.92 -2.58 -4.37
CA GLN A 62 -6.38 -3.29 -5.56
C GLN A 62 -5.88 -4.73 -5.64
N LYS A 63 -4.67 -5.02 -5.14
CA LYS A 63 -4.06 -6.35 -5.25
C LYS A 63 -4.38 -7.24 -4.06
N CYS A 64 -4.29 -6.71 -2.83
CA CYS A 64 -4.57 -7.43 -1.60
C CYS A 64 -6.07 -7.33 -1.28
N GLN A 65 -6.91 -8.01 -2.06
CA GLN A 65 -8.37 -7.99 -1.89
C GLN A 65 -8.85 -8.64 -0.59
N THR A 66 -7.99 -9.39 0.10
CA THR A 66 -8.28 -10.01 1.40
C THR A 66 -7.97 -9.10 2.57
N LEU A 67 -7.47 -7.88 2.34
CA LEU A 67 -7.08 -6.93 3.39
C LEU A 67 -8.30 -6.49 4.21
N LYS A 68 -8.32 -6.88 5.48
CA LYS A 68 -9.37 -6.57 6.45
C LYS A 68 -8.97 -5.41 7.36
N SER A 69 -7.68 -5.24 7.61
CA SER A 69 -7.16 -4.22 8.53
C SER A 69 -5.94 -3.53 7.94
N LEU A 70 -5.98 -2.19 7.89
CA LEU A 70 -4.86 -1.34 7.50
C LEU A 70 -4.66 -0.25 8.55
N ASN A 71 -3.53 -0.31 9.27
CA ASN A 71 -3.14 0.68 10.24
C ASN A 71 -2.08 1.60 9.64
N ALA A 72 -2.49 2.83 9.30
CA ALA A 72 -1.69 3.78 8.52
C ALA A 72 -1.65 5.21 9.09
N TRP A 73 -1.89 5.37 10.40
CA TRP A 73 -1.85 6.67 11.05
C TRP A 73 -0.43 7.23 11.12
N ASP A 74 -0.35 8.56 11.09
CA ASP A 74 0.89 9.33 11.09
C ASP A 74 1.85 8.98 9.93
N MET A 75 1.26 8.67 8.77
CA MET A 75 1.99 8.63 7.51
C MET A 75 1.91 9.97 6.79
N SER A 76 3.05 10.39 6.25
CA SER A 76 3.10 11.51 5.32
C SER A 76 2.69 11.07 3.92
N VAL A 77 1.43 10.63 3.74
CA VAL A 77 0.88 10.33 2.42
C VAL A 77 0.62 11.65 1.69
N ASN A 78 0.94 11.74 0.39
CA ASN A 78 0.61 12.93 -0.41
C ASN A 78 -0.90 12.96 -0.74
N VAL A 79 -1.72 13.31 0.26
CA VAL A 79 -3.18 13.42 0.16
C VAL A 79 -3.65 14.32 -0.99
N PRO A 80 -3.01 15.47 -1.29
CA PRO A 80 -3.36 16.26 -2.47
C PRO A 80 -3.31 15.48 -3.79
N LYS A 81 -2.29 14.63 -3.98
CA LYS A 81 -2.16 13.75 -5.16
C LYS A 81 -3.28 12.69 -5.18
N MET A 82 -3.61 12.08 -4.04
CA MET A 82 -4.73 11.13 -3.93
C MET A 82 -6.05 11.74 -4.39
N ILE A 83 -6.36 12.95 -3.92
CA ILE A 83 -7.62 13.64 -4.25
C ILE A 83 -7.67 13.98 -5.74
N MET A 84 -6.57 14.45 -6.33
CA MET A 84 -6.50 14.74 -7.76
C MET A 84 -6.68 13.49 -8.64
N GLU A 85 -6.07 12.37 -8.26
CA GLU A 85 -6.18 11.10 -8.99
C GLU A 85 -7.61 10.53 -8.91
N ALA A 86 -8.21 10.55 -7.71
CA ALA A 86 -9.60 10.14 -7.52
C ALA A 86 -10.59 10.98 -8.35
N TYR A 87 -10.33 12.28 -8.52
CA TYR A 87 -11.14 13.15 -9.38
C TYR A 87 -10.94 12.83 -10.87
N ARG A 88 -9.69 12.59 -11.31
CA ARG A 88 -9.39 12.22 -12.71
C ARG A 88 -10.08 10.91 -13.13
N SER A 89 -10.12 9.91 -12.26
CA SER A 89 -10.80 8.64 -12.53
C SER A 89 -12.33 8.76 -12.61
N GLN A 90 -12.92 9.82 -12.03
CA GLN A 90 -14.37 10.08 -12.12
C GLN A 90 -14.74 10.81 -13.43
N SER A 91 -13.89 11.69 -13.96
CA SER A 91 -14.15 12.37 -15.23
C SER A 91 -14.13 11.46 -16.47
N THR A 92 -13.49 10.28 -16.41
CA THR A 92 -13.46 9.36 -17.57
C THR A 92 -14.71 8.49 -17.71
N ALA A 93 -15.69 8.60 -16.81
CA ALA A 93 -16.92 7.80 -16.82
C ALA A 93 -18.13 8.51 -17.47
N GLU A 94 -18.03 9.78 -17.86
CA GLU A 94 -19.15 10.58 -18.37
C GLU A 94 -19.04 10.99 -19.86
N ASP A 95 -18.11 10.41 -20.63
CA ASP A 95 -17.97 10.67 -22.08
C ASP A 95 -18.44 9.48 -22.93
N GLY A 96 -19.52 8.83 -22.48
CA GLY A 96 -20.09 7.64 -23.10
C GLY A 96 -21.61 7.69 -23.20
N HIS A 97 -22.07 8.19 -24.35
CA HIS A 97 -23.38 7.98 -25.02
C HIS A 97 -24.54 8.95 -24.76
N PRO A 98 -25.44 9.17 -25.75
CA PRO A 98 -25.53 8.58 -27.11
C PRO A 98 -25.22 9.53 -28.27
#